data_AF-A0A0B6Y309-F1
#
_entry.id   AF-A0A0B6Y309-F1
#
_cell.length_a   1.000
_cell.length_b   1.000
_cell.length_c   1.000
_cell.angle_alpha   90.00
_cell.angle_beta   90.00
_cell.angle_gamma   90.00
#
_symmetry.space_group_name_H-M   'P 1'
#
loop_
_entity.id
_entity.type
_entity.pdbx_description
1 polymer ?
#
loop_
_entity_poly.entity_id
_entity_poly.type
_entity_poly.pdbx_seq_one_letter_code
_entity_poly.pdbx_strand_id
1 'polypeptide(L)'
;KLSSDSDPKQPVGRYRHETAFAGNKLYVFGGGTDRDAFSLVNIHTFDITTREWGTLKTFPDPQHGHPKPRKCHSCSQHNNDVFMVGGVGGTSTADEMT
;
A
#
# COMPACT_ATOMS: atom_id res chain seq x y z
N LYS A 1 23.67 4.57 -6.22
CA LYS A 1 22.99 5.81 -5.79
C LYS A 1 21.51 5.50 -5.72
N LEU A 2 20.93 5.45 -4.52
CA LEU A 2 19.47 5.47 -4.35
C LEU A 2 18.98 6.79 -4.98
N SER A 3 17.87 6.72 -5.71
CA SER A 3 17.34 7.78 -6.56
C SER A 3 17.31 9.14 -5.87
N SER A 4 17.62 10.19 -6.61
CA SER A 4 17.53 11.60 -6.19
C SER A 4 16.17 11.90 -5.56
N ASP A 5 16.16 12.73 -4.51
CA ASP A 5 15.01 13.21 -3.72
C ASP A 5 13.88 13.95 -4.50
N SER A 6 13.75 13.73 -5.81
CA SER A 6 12.84 14.47 -6.67
C SER A 6 12.16 13.61 -7.74
N ASP A 7 11.98 12.30 -7.53
CA ASP A 7 11.03 11.54 -8.36
C ASP A 7 9.60 11.88 -7.89
N PRO A 8 8.79 12.61 -8.67
CA PRO A 8 7.43 12.97 -8.28
C PRO A 8 6.51 11.75 -8.10
N LYS A 9 6.92 10.57 -8.58
CA LYS A 9 6.16 9.31 -8.44
C LYS A 9 6.53 8.56 -7.16
N GLN A 10 7.61 8.96 -6.49
CA GLN A 10 8.03 8.36 -5.24
C GLN A 10 6.97 8.61 -4.15
N PRO A 11 6.59 7.58 -3.36
CA PRO A 11 5.69 7.77 -2.24
C PRO A 11 6.29 8.73 -1.22
N VAL A 12 5.43 9.57 -0.64
CA VAL A 12 5.74 10.26 0.62
C VAL A 12 6.15 9.23 1.67
N GLY A 13 7.12 9.62 2.52
CA GLY A 13 7.62 8.81 3.62
C GLY A 13 6.46 8.22 4.44
N ARG A 14 6.48 6.90 4.62
CA ARG A 14 5.41 6.13 5.27
C ARG A 14 5.96 4.97 6.07
N TYR A 15 5.31 4.61 7.17
CA TYR A 15 5.67 3.47 7.99
C TYR A 15 4.52 2.47 8.11
N ARG A 16 4.84 1.23 8.53
CA ARG A 16 3.88 0.11 8.68
C ARG A 16 3.02 -0.13 7.42
N HIS A 17 3.66 0.04 6.27
CA HIS A 17 3.16 -0.45 4.99
C HIS A 17 3.62 -1.89 4.80
N GLU A 18 2.92 -2.62 3.97
CA GLU A 18 3.35 -3.94 3.53
C GLU A 18 3.73 -3.90 2.05
N THR A 19 4.47 -4.92 1.61
CA THR A 19 4.85 -5.05 0.21
C THR A 19 4.59 -6.45 -0.32
N ALA A 20 4.35 -6.55 -1.63
CA ALA A 20 4.37 -7.82 -2.35
C ALA A 20 5.20 -7.69 -3.62
N PHE A 21 5.73 -8.80 -4.10
CA PHE A 21 6.57 -8.84 -5.29
C PHE A 21 5.90 -9.71 -6.36
N ALA A 22 5.63 -9.12 -7.54
CA ALA A 22 5.08 -9.86 -8.66
C ALA A 22 5.72 -9.41 -9.98
N GLY A 23 6.15 -10.39 -10.77
CA GLY A 23 6.92 -10.15 -11.99
C GLY A 23 8.22 -9.43 -11.69
N ASN A 24 8.25 -8.12 -11.96
CA ASN A 24 9.41 -7.26 -11.81
C ASN A 24 9.12 -5.99 -11.00
N LYS A 25 8.00 -6.00 -10.25
CA LYS A 25 7.53 -4.84 -9.51
C LYS A 25 7.29 -5.20 -8.06
N LEU A 26 7.72 -4.31 -7.17
CA LEU A 26 7.26 -4.26 -5.79
C LEU A 26 5.99 -3.42 -5.73
N TYR A 27 4.98 -3.92 -5.03
CA TYR A 27 3.71 -3.24 -4.80
C TYR A 27 3.66 -2.80 -3.33
N VAL A 28 3.34 -1.54 -3.07
CA VAL A 28 3.32 -0.97 -1.73
C VAL A 28 1.88 -0.77 -1.27
N PHE A 29 1.50 -1.45 -0.20
CA PHE A 29 0.14 -1.43 0.32
C PHE A 29 0.05 -0.65 1.63
N GLY A 30 -0.89 0.30 1.67
CA GLY A 30 -1.26 1.05 2.87
C GLY A 30 -0.08 1.75 3.53
N GLY A 31 -0.04 1.63 4.85
CA GLY A 31 0.87 2.39 5.70
C GLY A 31 0.45 3.84 5.83
N GLY A 32 1.25 4.64 6.53
CA GLY A 32 0.84 5.99 6.87
C GLY A 32 1.89 6.81 7.59
N THR A 33 1.45 7.95 8.10
CA THR A 33 2.15 8.79 9.07
C THR A 33 1.64 8.48 10.48
N ASP A 34 2.11 9.23 11.47
CA ASP A 34 1.62 9.20 12.85
C ASP A 34 0.10 9.39 12.90
N ARG A 35 -0.39 10.33 12.09
CA ARG A 35 -1.79 10.77 12.04
C ARG A 35 -2.63 9.99 11.03
N ASP A 36 -2.11 9.81 9.83
CA ASP A 36 -2.91 9.36 8.69
C ASP A 36 -2.59 7.92 8.29
N ALA A 37 -3.57 7.25 7.69
CA ALA A 37 -3.34 6.04 6.90
C ALA A 37 -3.62 6.37 5.42
N PHE A 38 -2.78 5.87 4.53
CA PHE A 38 -2.88 6.18 3.10
C PHE A 38 -3.87 5.27 2.38
N SER A 39 -4.54 5.85 1.38
CA SER A 39 -5.55 5.18 0.56
C SER A 39 -4.97 3.99 -0.21
N LEU A 40 -5.82 2.98 -0.42
CA LEU A 40 -5.55 1.81 -1.25
C LEU A 40 -6.15 1.91 -2.66
N VAL A 41 -6.78 3.05 -3.02
CA VAL A 41 -7.31 3.31 -4.36
C VAL A 41 -6.20 3.40 -5.40
N ASN A 42 -5.10 4.07 -5.03
CA ASN A 42 -3.88 4.14 -5.84
C ASN A 42 -2.72 3.68 -4.97
N ILE A 43 -2.02 2.65 -5.43
CA ILE A 43 -0.85 2.10 -4.74
C ILE A 43 0.41 2.44 -5.52
N HIS A 44 1.53 2.57 -4.80
CA HIS A 44 2.81 2.78 -5.45
C HIS A 44 3.38 1.44 -5.88
N THR A 45 4.05 1.45 -7.03
CA THR A 45 4.82 0.32 -7.54
C THR A 45 6.26 0.76 -7.77
N PHE A 46 7.21 -0.13 -7.55
CA PHE A 46 8.61 0.12 -7.89
C PHE A 46 9.10 -0.95 -8.85
N ASP A 47 9.52 -0.56 -10.05
CA ASP A 47 10.12 -1.48 -11.01
C ASP A 47 11.59 -1.71 -10.66
N ILE A 48 11.96 -2.95 -10.35
CA ILE A 48 13.32 -3.23 -9.86
C ILE A 48 14.37 -3.24 -10.99
N THR A 49 13.94 -3.40 -12.25
CA THR A 49 14.86 -3.36 -13.39
C THR A 49 15.13 -1.93 -13.83
N THR A 50 14.08 -1.12 -14.03
CA THR A 50 14.28 0.29 -14.43
C THR A 50 14.64 1.18 -13.25
N ARG A 51 14.36 0.72 -12.01
CA ARG A 51 14.54 1.46 -10.76
C ARG A 51 13.69 2.73 -10.70
N GLU A 52 12.47 2.64 -11.21
CA GLU A 52 11.54 3.75 -11.30
C GLU A 52 10.29 3.48 -10.47
N TRP A 53 9.78 4.55 -9.85
CA TRP A 53 8.47 4.53 -9.22
C TRP A 53 7.35 4.66 -10.26
N GLY A 54 6.22 4.06 -9.93
CA GLY A 54 4.97 4.16 -10.65
C GLY A 54 3.79 4.12 -9.70
N THR A 55 2.60 4.31 -10.26
CA THR A 55 1.35 4.25 -9.53
C THR A 55 0.42 3.31 -10.26
N LEU A 56 -0.26 2.45 -9.50
CA LEU A 56 -1.30 1.55 -10.00
C LEU A 56 -2.63 1.93 -9.34
N LYS A 57 -3.65 2.14 -10.17
CA LYS A 57 -5.04 2.26 -9.71
C LYS A 57 -5.60 0.86 -9.44
N THR A 58 -6.11 0.63 -8.24
CA THR A 58 -6.74 -0.63 -7.85
C THR A 58 -8.20 -0.68 -8.31
N PHE A 59 -8.81 -1.86 -8.21
CA PHE A 59 -10.22 -2.07 -8.54
C PHE A 59 -11.02 -2.25 -7.24
N PRO A 60 -12.18 -1.60 -7.12
CA PRO A 60 -13.05 -1.79 -5.97
C PRO A 60 -13.74 -3.16 -6.04
N ASP A 61 -14.06 -3.71 -4.87
CA ASP A 61 -15.03 -4.78 -4.79
C ASP A 61 -16.43 -4.24 -5.19
N PRO A 62 -17.25 -4.99 -5.96
CA PRO A 62 -18.57 -4.53 -6.40
C PRO A 62 -19.55 -4.20 -5.26
N GLN A 63 -19.44 -4.87 -4.12
CA GLN A 63 -20.35 -4.73 -2.99
C GLN A 63 -19.72 -3.90 -1.86
N HIS A 64 -18.41 -4.04 -1.62
CA HIS A 64 -17.72 -3.46 -0.45
C HIS A 64 -16.81 -2.27 -0.81
N GLY A 65 -16.60 -1.99 -2.10
CA GLY A 65 -15.75 -0.90 -2.56
C GLY A 65 -14.26 -1.17 -2.33
N HIS A 66 -13.46 -0.10 -2.16
CA HIS A 66 -12.05 -0.24 -1.80
C HIS A 66 -11.91 -0.44 -0.29
N PRO A 67 -10.93 -1.25 0.18
CA PRO A 67 -10.61 -1.31 1.59
C PRO A 67 -10.27 0.09 2.14
N LYS A 68 -10.81 0.42 3.32
CA LYS A 68 -10.46 1.67 4.03
C LYS A 68 -8.94 1.79 4.20
N PRO A 69 -8.38 3.03 4.19
CA PRO A 69 -6.97 3.27 4.46
C PRO A 69 -6.52 2.59 5.75
N ARG A 70 -5.37 1.92 5.74
CA ARG A 70 -4.91 1.15 6.90
C ARG A 70 -3.39 1.04 7.02
N LYS A 71 -2.92 0.98 8.27
CA LYS A 71 -1.52 0.69 8.67
C LYS A 71 -1.49 -0.49 9.64
N CYS A 72 -0.33 -1.12 9.81
CA CYS A 72 -0.14 -2.27 10.71
C CYS A 72 -0.98 -3.51 10.32
N HIS A 73 -1.37 -3.63 9.06
CA HIS A 73 -2.03 -4.84 8.57
C HIS A 73 -0.97 -5.91 8.31
N SER A 74 -1.37 -7.18 8.30
CA SER A 74 -0.52 -8.26 7.82
C SER A 74 -0.75 -8.47 6.33
N CYS A 75 0.31 -8.81 5.61
CA CYS A 75 0.28 -9.15 4.20
C CYS A 75 0.93 -10.52 4.00
N SER A 76 0.28 -11.40 3.26
CA SER A 76 0.84 -12.68 2.85
C SER A 76 0.58 -12.91 1.37
N GLN A 77 1.59 -13.41 0.67
CA GLN A 77 1.50 -13.71 -0.75
C GLN A 77 1.52 -15.22 -0.95
N HIS A 78 0.59 -15.72 -1.76
CA HIS A 78 0.57 -17.10 -2.22
C HIS A 78 0.39 -17.09 -3.74
N ASN A 79 1.42 -17.55 -4.46
CA ASN A 79 1.50 -17.42 -5.92
C ASN A 79 1.34 -15.95 -6.36
N ASN A 80 0.34 -15.68 -7.19
CA ASN A 80 0.03 -14.34 -7.70
C ASN A 80 -0.98 -13.59 -6.83
N ASP A 81 -1.49 -14.20 -5.76
CA ASP A 81 -2.50 -13.61 -4.90
C ASP A 81 -1.89 -13.05 -3.63
N VAL A 82 -2.36 -11.87 -3.24
CA VAL A 82 -1.92 -11.16 -2.04
C VAL A 82 -3.10 -10.96 -1.12
N PHE A 83 -2.96 -11.44 0.11
CA PHE A 83 -3.98 -11.37 1.15
C PHE A 83 -3.57 -10.35 2.20
N MET A 84 -4.50 -9.46 2.53
CA MET A 84 -4.30 -8.40 3.51
C MET A 84 -5.34 -8.52 4.62
N VAL A 85 -4.89 -8.58 5.88
CA VAL A 85 -5.78 -8.80 7.02
C VAL A 85 -5.46 -7.83 8.16
N GLY A 86 -6.52 -7.32 8.79
CA GLY A 86 -6.43 -6.44 9.96
C GLY A 86 -5.87 -5.05 9.64
N GLY A 87 -5.15 -4.49 10.60
CA GLY A 87 -4.66 -3.12 10.57
C GLY A 87 -5.69 -2.09 11.08
N VAL A 88 -5.23 -0.86 11.24
CA VAL A 88 -6.01 0.24 11.80
C VAL A 88 -6.03 1.44 10.85
N GLY A 89 -7.19 2.11 10.78
CA GLY A 89 -7.37 3.33 10.01
C GLY A 89 -6.79 4.56 10.69
N GLY A 90 -6.62 5.62 9.91
CA GLY A 90 -6.21 6.95 10.38
C GLY A 90 -7.38 7.75 10.95
N THR A 91 -8.10 7.18 11.91
CA THR A 91 -9.03 7.90 12.79
C THR A 91 -9.03 7.18 14.12
N SER A 92 -8.50 7.83 15.15
CA SER A 92 -8.64 7.35 16.52
C SER A 92 -10.12 7.41 16.92
N THR A 93 -10.79 6.27 16.85
CA THR A 93 -11.69 5.75 17.90
C THR A 93 -11.99 4.29 17.55
N ALA A 94 -11.66 3.42 18.50
CA ALA A 94 -12.11 2.05 18.74
C ALA A 94 -12.98 1.32 17.71
N ASP A 95 -12.56 0.09 17.44
CA ASP A 95 -13.36 -1.07 17.02
C ASP A 95 -14.17 -0.96 15.72
N GLU A 96 -13.59 -1.51 14.65
CA GLU A 96 -14.38 -2.26 13.67
C GLU A 96 -13.72 -3.63 13.48
N MET A 97 -14.14 -4.57 14.34
CA MET A 97 -14.24 -5.98 13.96
C MET A 97 -15.55 -6.11 13.16
N THR A 98 -15.43 -6.12 11.84
CA THR A 98 -16.46 -6.61 10.93
C THR A 98 -15.79 -7.25 9.73
#